data_AF-A0A6A4IKV3-F1
#
_entry.id   AF-A0A6A4IKV3-F1
#
_cell.length_a   1.000
_cell.length_b   1.000
_cell.length_c   1.000
_cell.angle_alpha   90.00
_cell.angle_beta   90.00
_cell.angle_gamma   90.00
#
_symmetry.space_group_name_H-M   'P 1'
#
loop_
_entity.id
_entity.type
_entity.pdbx_description
1 polymer ?
#
loop_
_entity_poly.entity_id
_entity_poly.type
_entity_poly.pdbx_seq_one_letter_code
_entity_poly.pdbx_strand_id
1 'polypeptide(L)'
;MSAMTITSDEINRLIYSYFRDSGFEHSAYTLAKESQLERSPCFKKHVPRGELVELLSKSLLYNEVECHFQGGEAAIKCKAAFSLLEPHTCSSTPSESHLFIPPIMPNAFSMIPTPSMRANDVTQDSSSKRKSSPPPRNTTPAEKRPRKDPNDMDVDSAPEPKPKESSKKPVSKTKKQLLQGPADDATDPSAIKMLPGHATEVILLIYYDLLASGSKDAVVKIWNLSDPANPITIDSFSQMEASDLTCLSWNPDGTLLAIASYDSQLRICDAAGKMYFQSNKHEGPIFTTRFSPSGRWLLTASLDGSSGLWDVVGKRLHRQYFGHEDCCLDVDWINDNMFASCGADRLVRIFSVDEEKPIKTFGGHTDEINQIKCNPSGTRLASCSDDMSTRIWNVSNISSSPDGSSIPGLDGDHVIVLEGHKHSVSTIGWYKLPGSEPELIATGSFDGATRLWDSVTGHCLHAFADHRRPVYALSVGGDGWLHVYDLKSHTKVWSWFAGAEKPGVFEIDWQTHNSGNIDRIAMALECRSVGVIDLRKVSAINKSVKS
;
A
#
# COMPACT_ATOMS: atom_id res chain seq x y z
N MET A 1 28.83 7.37 37.30
CA MET A 1 28.05 7.21 36.06
C MET A 1 26.59 7.42 36.43
N SER A 2 25.78 8.04 35.56
CA SER A 2 24.33 8.03 35.78
C SER A 2 23.80 6.66 35.41
N ALA A 3 22.91 6.07 36.21
CA ALA A 3 22.28 4.80 35.85
C ALA A 3 21.31 5.03 34.68
N MET A 4 21.44 4.26 33.60
CA MET A 4 20.40 4.24 32.57
C MET A 4 19.20 3.48 33.13
N THR A 5 18.08 4.17 33.33
CA THR A 5 16.83 3.57 33.77
C THR A 5 15.80 3.72 32.65
N ILE A 6 15.41 2.62 32.02
CA ILE A 6 14.34 2.58 31.03
C ILE A 6 13.04 2.25 31.76
N THR A 7 12.01 3.09 31.63
CA THR A 7 10.72 2.87 32.30
C THR A 7 9.70 2.16 31.41
N SER A 8 8.76 1.44 32.03
CA SER A 8 7.58 0.86 31.36
C SER A 8 6.80 1.91 30.57
N ASP A 9 6.67 3.12 31.14
CA ASP A 9 5.96 4.25 30.56
C ASP A 9 6.60 4.75 29.26
N GLU A 10 7.92 4.70 29.16
CA GLU A 10 8.67 5.09 27.96
C GLU A 10 8.57 4.03 26.87
N ILE A 11 8.67 2.74 27.23
CA ILE A 11 8.45 1.62 26.31
C ILE A 11 7.00 1.64 25.79
N ASN A 12 6.00 1.73 26.67
CA ASN A 12 4.59 1.80 26.29
C ASN A 12 4.30 3.04 25.43
N ARG A 13 4.97 4.17 25.67
CA ARG A 13 4.83 5.38 24.84
C ARG A 13 5.44 5.22 23.44
N LEU A 14 6.55 4.48 23.31
CA LEU A 14 7.14 4.12 22.01
C LEU A 14 6.23 3.16 21.23
N ILE A 15 5.74 2.09 21.87
CA ILE A 15 4.83 1.11 21.25
C ILE A 15 3.50 1.78 20.84
N TYR A 16 2.93 2.65 21.70
CA TYR A 16 1.75 3.44 21.34
C TYR A 16 2.00 4.34 20.12
N SER A 17 3.18 4.95 20.00
CA SER A 17 3.54 5.72 18.80
C SER A 17 3.60 4.81 17.57
N TYR A 18 4.28 3.66 17.67
CA TYR A 18 4.38 2.69 16.58
C TYR A 18 3.00 2.20 16.11
N PHE A 19 2.09 1.84 17.02
CA PHE A 19 0.73 1.45 16.64
C PHE A 19 -0.05 2.60 15.98
N ARG A 20 0.11 3.85 16.44
CA ARG A 20 -0.47 5.04 15.76
C ARG A 20 0.15 5.28 14.38
N ASP A 21 1.46 5.12 14.25
CA ASP A 21 2.24 5.37 13.03
C ASP A 21 2.02 4.29 11.95
N SER A 22 1.68 3.07 12.36
CA SER A 22 1.38 1.91 11.49
C SER A 22 -0.12 1.66 11.30
N GLY A 23 -1.00 2.55 11.76
CA GLY A 23 -2.46 2.47 11.50
C GLY A 23 -3.26 1.54 12.41
N PHE A 24 -2.64 0.88 13.40
CA PHE A 24 -3.31 0.01 14.37
C PHE A 24 -4.06 0.81 15.46
N GLU A 25 -5.02 1.65 15.06
CA GLU A 25 -5.68 2.62 15.95
C GLU A 25 -6.41 1.96 17.13
N HIS A 26 -7.08 0.82 16.93
CA HIS A 26 -7.74 0.08 18.01
C HIS A 26 -6.73 -0.48 19.02
N SER A 27 -5.64 -1.10 18.55
CA SER A 27 -4.55 -1.61 19.41
C SER A 27 -3.86 -0.48 20.17
N ALA A 28 -3.67 0.69 19.53
CA ALA A 28 -3.15 1.89 20.19
C ALA A 28 -4.10 2.39 21.29
N TYR A 29 -5.41 2.44 21.02
CA TYR A 29 -6.42 2.84 22.01
C TYR A 29 -6.45 1.89 23.21
N THR A 30 -6.54 0.58 22.97
CA THR A 30 -6.57 -0.45 24.01
C THR A 30 -5.31 -0.41 24.87
N LEU A 31 -4.11 -0.38 24.24
CA LEU A 31 -2.85 -0.22 24.94
C LEU A 31 -2.82 1.05 25.81
N ALA A 32 -3.30 2.19 25.29
CA ALA A 32 -3.32 3.45 26.03
C ALA A 32 -4.28 3.44 27.23
N LYS A 33 -5.39 2.69 27.17
CA LYS A 33 -6.30 2.52 28.30
C LYS A 33 -5.77 1.51 29.33
N GLU A 34 -5.29 0.35 28.89
CA GLU A 34 -4.81 -0.72 29.77
C GLU A 34 -3.53 -0.34 30.52
N SER A 35 -2.55 0.23 29.82
CA SER A 35 -1.33 0.78 30.46
C SER A 35 -1.56 2.12 31.17
N GLN A 36 -2.80 2.63 31.18
CA GLN A 36 -3.19 3.94 31.72
C GLN A 36 -2.34 5.10 31.18
N LEU A 37 -1.84 4.99 29.94
CA LEU A 37 -0.81 5.84 29.37
C LEU A 37 -1.20 7.34 29.41
N GLU A 38 -2.48 7.67 29.28
CA GLU A 38 -3.02 9.04 29.40
C GLU A 38 -2.68 9.74 30.75
N ARG A 39 -2.36 8.97 31.80
CA ARG A 39 -1.93 9.44 33.13
C ARG A 39 -0.41 9.56 33.25
N SER A 40 0.35 8.97 32.33
CA SER A 40 1.81 8.98 32.34
C SER A 40 2.36 10.38 32.02
N PRO A 41 3.42 10.85 32.71
CA PRO A 41 4.14 12.05 32.30
C PRO A 41 4.78 11.91 30.91
N CYS A 42 4.96 10.69 30.40
CA CYS A 42 5.52 10.42 29.09
C CYS A 42 4.50 10.58 27.94
N PHE A 43 3.19 10.58 28.21
CA PHE A 43 2.17 10.63 27.14
C PHE A 43 2.32 11.85 26.22
N LYS A 44 2.52 13.02 26.82
CA LYS A 44 2.65 14.30 26.13
C LYS A 44 4.03 14.54 25.51
N LYS A 45 5.00 13.64 25.71
CA LYS A 45 6.28 13.70 24.99
C LYS A 45 6.01 13.44 23.50
N HIS A 46 6.59 14.27 22.63
CA HIS A 46 6.64 13.97 21.21
C HIS A 46 7.61 12.81 20.98
N VAL A 47 7.24 11.88 20.12
CA VAL A 47 8.05 10.74 19.68
C VAL A 47 8.08 10.84 18.14
N PRO A 48 9.26 10.90 17.51
CA PRO A 48 9.37 10.90 16.05
C PRO A 48 8.75 9.65 15.42
N ARG A 49 8.20 9.79 14.20
CA ARG A 49 7.61 8.66 13.47
C ARG A 49 8.69 7.63 13.16
N GLY A 50 8.51 6.41 13.65
CA GLY A 50 9.48 5.31 13.49
C GLY A 50 10.60 5.25 14.54
N GLU A 51 10.62 6.11 15.56
CA GLU A 51 11.67 6.13 16.61
C GLU A 51 11.90 4.75 17.25
N LEU A 52 10.85 3.96 17.49
CA LEU A 52 10.96 2.60 18.03
C LEU A 52 11.77 1.69 17.10
N VAL A 53 11.57 1.77 15.79
CA VAL A 53 12.29 0.97 14.79
C VAL A 53 13.75 1.43 14.70
N GLU A 54 14.02 2.74 14.81
CA GLU A 54 15.38 3.27 14.82
C GLU A 54 16.16 2.91 16.10
N LEU A 55 15.49 2.87 17.26
CA LEU A 55 16.09 2.40 18.52
C LEU A 55 16.37 0.89 18.47
N LEU A 56 15.45 0.10 17.89
CA LEU A 56 15.64 -1.35 17.75
C LEU A 56 16.75 -1.67 16.73
N SER A 57 16.86 -0.97 15.60
CA SER A 57 17.96 -1.18 14.65
C SER A 57 19.32 -0.77 15.21
N LYS A 58 19.40 0.33 16.00
CA LYS A 58 20.59 0.67 16.79
C LYS A 58 20.94 -0.41 17.81
N SER A 59 19.95 -1.07 18.42
CA SER A 59 20.19 -2.19 19.34
C SER A 59 20.72 -3.44 18.65
N LEU A 60 20.26 -3.74 17.41
CA LEU A 60 20.82 -4.81 16.58
C LEU A 60 22.27 -4.51 16.19
N LEU A 61 22.58 -3.28 15.77
CA LEU A 61 23.94 -2.86 15.44
C LEU A 61 24.87 -2.90 16.66
N TYR A 62 24.36 -2.60 17.86
CA TYR A 62 25.14 -2.77 19.10
C TYR A 62 25.40 -4.25 19.41
N ASN A 63 24.38 -5.11 19.26
CA ASN A 63 24.50 -6.56 19.46
C ASN A 63 25.46 -7.20 18.43
N GLU A 64 25.43 -6.76 17.17
CA GLU A 64 26.40 -7.14 16.14
C GLU A 64 27.83 -6.78 16.56
N VAL A 65 28.05 -5.54 16.98
CA VAL A 65 29.36 -5.08 17.46
C VAL A 65 29.79 -5.86 18.70
N GLU A 66 28.90 -6.13 19.66
CA GLU A 66 29.22 -6.88 20.87
C GLU A 66 29.59 -8.35 20.55
N CYS A 67 28.78 -9.07 19.78
CA CYS A 67 29.06 -10.44 19.37
C CYS A 67 30.37 -10.54 18.55
N HIS A 68 30.58 -9.65 17.57
CA HIS A 68 31.77 -9.69 16.73
C HIS A 68 33.04 -9.19 17.44
N PHE A 69 32.93 -8.31 18.45
CA PHE A 69 34.05 -7.89 19.29
C PHE A 69 34.48 -9.01 20.26
N GLN A 70 33.53 -9.79 20.80
CA GLN A 70 33.85 -10.94 21.65
C GLN A 70 34.41 -12.14 20.86
N GLY A 71 34.00 -12.33 19.61
CA GLY A 71 34.36 -13.50 18.77
C GLY A 71 35.70 -13.45 18.01
N GLY A 72 36.46 -12.35 18.09
CA GLY A 72 37.78 -12.21 17.46
C GLY A 72 37.78 -12.21 15.92
N GLU A 73 38.95 -12.39 15.29
CA GLU A 73 39.13 -12.23 13.83
C GLU A 73 38.23 -13.13 12.96
N ALA A 74 37.76 -14.26 13.49
CA ALA A 74 36.84 -15.15 12.79
C ALA A 74 35.41 -14.57 12.70
N ALA A 75 34.97 -13.82 13.70
CA ALA A 75 33.64 -13.23 13.76
C ALA A 75 33.49 -12.02 12.80
N ILE A 76 34.57 -11.28 12.55
CA ILE A 76 34.64 -10.15 11.59
C ILE A 76 34.25 -10.57 10.14
N LYS A 77 34.26 -11.87 9.84
CA LYS A 77 33.88 -12.43 8.52
C LYS A 77 32.50 -13.09 8.50
N CYS A 78 31.71 -12.94 9.57
CA CYS A 78 30.33 -13.41 9.60
C CYS A 78 29.47 -12.71 8.52
N LYS A 79 28.50 -13.42 7.95
CA LYS A 79 27.50 -12.88 7.01
C LYS A 79 26.06 -13.23 7.37
N ALA A 80 25.83 -13.88 8.52
CA ALA A 80 24.47 -14.14 9.00
C ALA A 80 23.83 -12.83 9.49
N ALA A 81 22.54 -12.65 9.22
CA ALA A 81 21.80 -11.48 9.71
C ALA A 81 21.63 -11.52 11.24
N PHE A 82 21.34 -10.37 11.83
CA PHE A 82 20.89 -10.26 13.22
C PHE A 82 19.37 -10.07 13.25
N SER A 83 18.69 -10.84 14.09
CA SER A 83 17.23 -10.79 14.30
C SER A 83 16.90 -10.22 15.67
N LEU A 84 15.73 -9.61 15.81
CA LEU A 84 15.17 -9.20 17.11
C LEU A 84 14.47 -10.36 17.83
N LEU A 85 14.12 -11.42 17.10
CA LEU A 85 13.31 -12.54 17.59
C LEU A 85 14.10 -13.85 17.70
N GLU A 86 15.23 -13.96 16.99
CA GLU A 86 16.07 -15.16 16.94
C GLU A 86 17.49 -14.84 17.40
N PRO A 87 18.14 -15.70 18.21
CA PRO A 87 19.51 -15.49 18.63
C PRO A 87 20.48 -15.64 17.44
N HIS A 88 21.36 -14.65 17.25
CA HIS A 88 22.34 -14.69 16.17
C HIS A 88 23.30 -15.88 16.33
N THR A 89 23.53 -16.61 15.24
CA THR A 89 24.48 -17.72 15.16
C THR A 89 25.54 -17.39 14.11
N CYS A 90 26.79 -17.20 14.55
CA CYS A 90 27.89 -16.81 13.66
C CYS A 90 28.17 -17.87 12.59
N SER A 91 28.31 -17.46 11.33
CA SER A 91 28.62 -18.36 10.20
C SER A 91 30.06 -18.88 10.18
N SER A 92 30.88 -18.51 11.16
CA SER A 92 32.29 -18.89 11.31
C SER A 92 32.60 -19.62 12.62
N THR A 93 31.66 -19.73 13.56
CA THR A 93 31.75 -20.69 14.66
C THR A 93 31.55 -22.11 14.11
N PRO A 94 32.46 -23.06 14.37
CA PRO A 94 32.17 -24.46 14.08
C PRO A 94 30.98 -24.90 14.93
N SER A 95 30.11 -25.74 14.37
CA SER A 95 28.93 -26.24 15.08
C SER A 95 29.36 -27.11 16.26
N GLU A 96 29.31 -26.58 17.47
CA GLU A 96 29.23 -27.43 18.66
C GLU A 96 27.91 -28.21 18.55
N SER A 97 28.04 -29.51 18.28
CA SER A 97 26.91 -30.42 18.26
C SER A 97 26.25 -30.39 19.64
N HIS A 98 24.91 -30.40 19.67
CA HIS A 98 24.14 -30.48 20.92
C HIS A 98 24.39 -31.81 21.64
N LEU A 99 25.50 -31.90 22.36
CA LEU A 99 25.72 -32.87 23.43
C LEU A 99 24.79 -32.51 24.59
N PHE A 100 23.53 -32.91 24.46
CA PHE A 100 22.65 -33.10 25.60
C PHE A 100 23.31 -34.12 26.54
N ILE A 101 23.98 -33.62 27.58
CA ILE A 101 24.48 -34.43 28.68
C ILE A 101 23.34 -34.54 29.70
N PRO A 102 22.60 -35.66 29.76
CA PRO A 102 21.62 -35.86 30.82
C PRO A 102 22.35 -35.96 32.18
N PRO A 103 21.73 -35.50 33.28
CA PRO A 103 22.34 -35.56 34.60
C PRO A 103 22.61 -37.01 35.03
N ILE A 104 23.81 -37.25 35.58
CA ILE A 104 24.26 -38.58 35.99
C ILE A 104 23.45 -39.05 37.22
N MET A 105 22.73 -40.17 37.07
CA MET A 105 22.39 -41.04 38.20
C MET A 105 23.34 -42.26 38.23
N PRO A 106 23.69 -42.82 39.41
CA PRO A 106 24.77 -43.79 39.50
C PRO A 106 24.38 -45.24 39.17
N ASN A 107 25.32 -45.96 38.54
CA ASN A 107 25.55 -47.42 38.58
C ASN A 107 24.54 -48.38 37.92
N ALA A 108 24.93 -48.82 36.71
CA ALA A 108 25.10 -50.21 36.23
C ALA A 108 24.44 -51.39 37.01
N PHE A 109 23.89 -52.43 36.37
CA PHE A 109 24.66 -53.36 35.49
C PHE A 109 23.78 -54.27 34.57
N SER A 110 24.39 -54.74 33.46
CA SER A 110 24.27 -56.08 32.83
C SER A 110 22.98 -56.59 32.11
N MET A 111 23.02 -56.53 30.76
CA MET A 111 22.76 -57.61 29.76
C MET A 111 21.44 -58.44 29.66
N ILE A 112 20.81 -58.39 28.45
CA ILE A 112 20.44 -59.50 27.50
C ILE A 112 19.56 -60.69 28.01
N PRO A 113 18.51 -61.21 27.30
CA PRO A 113 17.69 -60.71 26.17
C PRO A 113 16.14 -60.86 26.40
N THR A 114 15.34 -60.75 25.31
CA THR A 114 13.91 -61.13 25.18
C THR A 114 13.67 -62.66 25.31
N PRO A 115 12.43 -63.23 25.44
CA PRO A 115 11.11 -62.68 25.05
C PRO A 115 9.84 -63.04 25.90
N SER A 116 8.68 -62.53 25.43
CA SER A 116 7.37 -63.22 25.31
C SER A 116 6.15 -62.88 26.22
N MET A 117 4.97 -62.96 25.58
CA MET A 117 3.65 -63.44 26.05
C MET A 117 2.81 -62.69 27.11
N ARG A 118 1.64 -62.22 26.63
CA ARG A 118 0.26 -62.35 27.19
C ARG A 118 -0.19 -61.65 28.49
N ALA A 119 -0.99 -60.60 28.26
CA ALA A 119 -2.45 -60.56 28.49
C ALA A 119 -3.05 -60.29 29.90
N ASN A 120 -4.30 -59.76 29.87
CA ASN A 120 -5.27 -59.56 30.96
C ASN A 120 -4.89 -58.49 32.04
N ASP A 121 -5.82 -57.74 32.65
CA ASP A 121 -7.25 -57.56 32.35
C ASP A 121 -7.87 -56.22 32.83
N VAL A 122 -9.08 -55.99 32.33
CA VAL A 122 -10.16 -55.03 32.65
C VAL A 122 -10.24 -54.42 34.08
N THR A 123 -10.54 -53.12 34.14
CA THR A 123 -11.63 -52.46 34.93
C THR A 123 -11.76 -50.99 34.44
N GLN A 124 -12.91 -50.46 33.98
CA GLN A 124 -14.13 -50.00 34.69
C GLN A 124 -13.90 -48.80 35.65
N ASP A 125 -14.71 -47.72 35.67
CA ASP A 125 -15.87 -47.33 34.82
C ASP A 125 -16.23 -45.81 34.96
N SER A 126 -17.10 -45.31 34.08
CA SER A 126 -18.13 -44.26 34.29
C SER A 126 -17.77 -42.74 34.35
N SER A 127 -18.30 -42.02 33.35
CA SER A 127 -19.05 -40.72 33.38
C SER A 127 -18.78 -39.65 34.47
N SER A 128 -18.81 -38.34 34.15
CA SER A 128 -20.07 -37.65 33.79
C SER A 128 -19.90 -36.15 33.39
N LYS A 129 -20.99 -35.49 32.96
CA LYS A 129 -21.05 -34.14 32.33
C LYS A 129 -21.44 -33.02 33.31
N ARG A 130 -21.14 -31.75 32.98
CA ARG A 130 -22.09 -30.60 33.07
C ARG A 130 -21.62 -29.30 32.38
N LYS A 131 -22.60 -28.45 32.01
CA LYS A 131 -22.49 -27.02 31.58
C LYS A 131 -23.41 -26.18 32.51
N SER A 132 -23.13 -24.88 32.75
CA SER A 132 -24.14 -23.79 32.90
C SER A 132 -23.54 -22.42 33.34
N SER A 133 -24.31 -21.33 33.19
CA SER A 133 -24.06 -19.91 33.57
C SER A 133 -25.41 -19.14 33.69
N PRO A 134 -25.51 -17.80 33.91
CA PRO A 134 -24.77 -16.84 34.76
C PRO A 134 -25.56 -16.64 36.10
N PRO A 135 -26.29 -15.55 36.53
CA PRO A 135 -26.36 -14.07 36.30
C PRO A 135 -25.79 -13.29 37.56
N PRO A 136 -26.24 -12.10 38.11
CA PRO A 136 -27.16 -11.00 37.73
C PRO A 136 -26.58 -9.54 37.95
N ARG A 137 -27.28 -8.63 38.68
CA ARG A 137 -26.99 -7.18 38.96
C ARG A 137 -27.72 -6.67 40.23
N ASN A 138 -27.27 -5.56 40.89
CA ASN A 138 -28.06 -4.32 41.17
C ASN A 138 -27.47 -3.31 42.23
N THR A 139 -28.03 -2.08 42.24
CA THR A 139 -28.01 -0.98 43.26
C THR A 139 -26.98 0.19 43.17
N THR A 140 -27.37 1.33 43.76
CA THR A 140 -26.83 2.74 43.73
C THR A 140 -27.17 3.43 45.10
N PRO A 141 -27.06 4.77 45.39
CA PRO A 141 -26.51 5.96 44.68
C PRO A 141 -25.70 7.00 45.56
N ALA A 142 -25.36 8.18 44.99
CA ALA A 142 -25.17 9.51 45.64
C ALA A 142 -23.90 9.76 46.53
N GLU A 143 -23.43 10.98 46.90
CA GLU A 143 -23.82 12.38 46.61
C GLU A 143 -22.67 13.42 46.92
N LYS A 144 -22.92 14.72 46.62
CA LYS A 144 -22.40 15.99 47.24
C LYS A 144 -21.07 16.65 46.80
N ARG A 145 -21.18 17.97 46.52
CA ARG A 145 -20.13 19.03 46.60
C ARG A 145 -20.02 19.57 48.04
N PRO A 146 -18.96 20.34 48.38
CA PRO A 146 -19.20 21.77 48.65
C PRO A 146 -18.16 22.75 48.04
N ARG A 147 -18.25 24.04 48.39
CA ARG A 147 -17.38 25.17 47.96
C ARG A 147 -16.71 25.82 49.19
N LYS A 148 -15.49 26.36 49.08
CA LYS A 148 -15.11 27.78 49.30
C LYS A 148 -13.61 28.03 49.59
N ASP A 149 -13.16 29.21 49.16
CA ASP A 149 -11.92 29.96 49.45
C ASP A 149 -12.03 30.74 50.81
N PRO A 150 -11.08 31.62 51.26
CA PRO A 150 -9.79 32.05 50.67
C PRO A 150 -8.61 32.27 51.69
N ASN A 151 -7.56 32.96 51.20
CA ASN A 151 -6.52 33.79 51.89
C ASN A 151 -5.32 33.12 52.60
N ASP A 152 -4.11 33.56 52.21
CA ASP A 152 -3.33 34.54 53.00
C ASP A 152 -2.42 35.39 52.08
N MET A 153 -1.75 36.45 52.57
CA MET A 153 -0.97 37.43 51.76
C MET A 153 0.45 37.71 52.26
N ASP A 154 1.34 38.13 51.32
CA ASP A 154 2.34 39.23 51.38
C ASP A 154 3.47 38.95 50.34
N VAL A 155 3.86 39.85 49.41
CA VAL A 155 4.50 41.18 49.52
C VAL A 155 5.96 41.06 50.03
N ASP A 156 7.02 41.57 49.37
CA ASP A 156 7.19 42.45 48.18
C ASP A 156 8.23 41.80 47.20
N SER A 157 8.90 42.38 46.19
CA SER A 157 9.11 43.75 45.69
C SER A 157 9.59 43.76 44.22
N ALA A 158 9.76 44.95 43.61
CA ALA A 158 10.34 45.15 42.27
C ALA A 158 11.17 46.46 42.18
N PRO A 159 12.13 46.55 41.25
CA PRO A 159 12.36 47.83 40.57
C PRO A 159 12.64 47.76 39.04
N GLU A 160 12.35 48.85 38.36
CA GLU A 160 12.46 49.13 36.92
C GLU A 160 13.10 50.54 36.72
N PRO A 161 13.44 51.04 35.51
CA PRO A 161 14.13 50.41 34.36
C PRO A 161 15.18 51.38 33.70
N LYS A 162 15.45 51.22 32.38
CA LYS A 162 16.11 52.17 31.42
C LYS A 162 17.66 52.11 31.30
N PRO A 163 18.29 52.75 30.28
CA PRO A 163 18.17 52.33 28.86
C PRO A 163 19.50 52.39 28.07
N LYS A 164 19.70 51.57 27.01
CA LYS A 164 20.62 51.91 25.90
C LYS A 164 20.14 51.35 24.55
N GLU A 165 20.36 52.14 23.49
CA GLU A 165 20.07 51.79 22.10
C GLU A 165 21.19 50.94 21.50
N SER A 166 20.86 50.08 20.51
CA SER A 166 21.72 49.89 19.33
C SER A 166 20.90 49.34 18.17
N SER A 167 21.15 49.87 16.97
CA SER A 167 20.36 49.58 15.78
C SER A 167 20.65 48.21 15.17
N LYS A 168 19.60 47.44 14.85
CA LYS A 168 19.65 46.39 13.83
C LYS A 168 18.52 46.59 12.81
N LYS A 169 18.90 46.68 11.53
CA LYS A 169 17.96 46.81 10.40
C LYS A 169 17.06 45.56 10.34
N PRO A 170 15.82 45.66 9.84
CA PRO A 170 15.03 44.48 9.52
C PRO A 170 15.73 43.71 8.40
N VAL A 171 16.35 42.58 8.75
CA VAL A 171 16.78 41.60 7.74
C VAL A 171 15.52 41.08 7.08
N SER A 172 15.38 41.32 5.78
CA SER A 172 14.28 40.78 4.99
C SER A 172 14.21 39.27 5.21
N LYS A 173 13.04 38.74 5.58
CA LYS A 173 12.78 37.31 5.48
C LYS A 173 12.82 36.93 4.01
N THR A 174 14.00 36.62 3.49
CA THR A 174 14.19 36.01 2.18
C THR A 174 13.36 34.74 2.18
N LYS A 175 12.23 34.74 1.46
CA LYS A 175 11.53 33.49 1.16
C LYS A 175 12.59 32.58 0.56
N LYS A 176 12.84 31.41 1.16
CA LYS A 176 13.60 30.37 0.46
C LYS A 176 12.88 30.19 -0.87
N GLN A 177 13.55 30.46 -1.99
CA GLN A 177 13.00 30.06 -3.28
C GLN A 177 12.74 28.57 -3.19
N LEU A 178 11.54 28.17 -3.58
CA LEU A 178 11.25 26.77 -3.81
C LEU A 178 12.30 26.25 -4.81
N LEU A 179 12.78 25.03 -4.58
CA LEU A 179 13.55 24.34 -5.61
C LEU A 179 12.60 24.20 -6.80
N GLN A 180 12.83 24.97 -7.85
CA GLN A 180 12.21 24.79 -9.16
C GLN A 180 13.05 23.75 -9.89
N GLY A 181 12.39 22.76 -10.50
CA GLY A 181 13.03 21.87 -11.45
C GLY A 181 13.02 22.43 -12.88
N PRO A 182 13.30 21.59 -13.89
CA PRO A 182 13.48 22.05 -15.27
C PRO A 182 12.23 22.70 -15.85
N ALA A 183 12.35 23.97 -16.27
CA ALA A 183 11.29 24.75 -16.91
C ALA A 183 10.00 24.99 -16.09
N ASP A 184 10.00 24.73 -14.78
CA ASP A 184 8.94 25.12 -13.85
C ASP A 184 8.70 26.66 -13.91
N ASP A 185 9.74 27.45 -14.15
CA ASP A 185 9.72 28.92 -14.29
C ASP A 185 9.11 29.40 -15.62
N ALA A 186 9.24 28.60 -16.67
CA ALA A 186 8.67 28.82 -18.01
C ALA A 186 7.30 28.14 -18.21
N THR A 187 6.67 27.70 -17.12
CA THR A 187 5.33 27.09 -17.11
C THR A 187 4.27 28.18 -16.89
N ASP A 188 3.25 28.21 -17.75
CA ASP A 188 2.10 29.10 -17.59
C ASP A 188 1.40 28.82 -16.24
N PRO A 189 1.25 29.80 -15.33
CA PRO A 189 0.54 29.59 -14.06
C PRO A 189 -0.92 29.13 -14.22
N SER A 190 -1.52 29.36 -15.39
CA SER A 190 -2.85 28.87 -15.77
C SER A 190 -2.86 27.48 -16.43
N ALA A 191 -1.70 26.82 -16.53
CA ALA A 191 -1.58 25.41 -16.88
C ALA A 191 -2.10 24.49 -15.77
N ILE A 192 -1.98 24.91 -14.49
CA ILE A 192 -2.31 24.07 -13.35
C ILE A 192 -3.51 24.67 -12.60
N LYS A 193 -4.60 23.90 -12.53
CA LYS A 193 -5.84 24.27 -11.84
C LYS A 193 -6.04 23.37 -10.63
N MET A 194 -6.05 23.98 -9.45
CA MET A 194 -6.39 23.29 -8.21
C MET A 194 -7.91 23.30 -8.02
N LEU A 195 -8.49 22.13 -7.72
CA LEU A 195 -9.90 21.92 -7.47
C LEU A 195 -10.11 21.54 -5.99
N PRO A 196 -10.29 22.51 -5.08
CA PRO A 196 -10.62 22.22 -3.68
C PRO A 196 -12.07 21.76 -3.56
N GLY A 197 -12.37 20.90 -2.58
CA GLY A 197 -13.75 20.55 -2.26
C GLY A 197 -13.97 19.31 -1.40
N HIS A 198 -12.95 18.47 -1.23
CA HIS A 198 -12.98 17.33 -0.31
C HIS A 198 -12.63 17.76 1.13
N ALA A 199 -13.12 17.04 2.14
CA ALA A 199 -12.92 17.42 3.54
C ALA A 199 -11.63 16.84 4.13
N THR A 200 -11.15 15.72 3.56
CA THR A 200 -9.91 15.02 3.92
C THR A 200 -9.00 14.85 2.69
N GLU A 201 -7.93 14.06 2.82
CA GLU A 201 -6.98 13.79 1.73
C GLU A 201 -7.70 13.17 0.51
N VAL A 202 -7.35 13.58 -0.71
CA VAL A 202 -7.82 12.88 -1.92
C VAL A 202 -6.89 11.71 -2.15
N ILE A 203 -7.43 10.49 -2.20
CA ILE A 203 -6.65 9.25 -2.28
C ILE A 203 -6.79 8.53 -3.63
N LEU A 204 -7.92 8.72 -4.33
CA LEU A 204 -8.23 8.05 -5.59
C LEU A 204 -8.65 9.01 -6.69
N LEU A 205 -8.43 8.62 -7.94
CA LEU A 205 -8.61 9.44 -9.13
C LEU A 205 -8.81 8.59 -10.39
N ILE A 206 -9.76 8.94 -11.25
CA ILE A 206 -9.84 8.36 -12.60
C ILE A 206 -10.50 9.33 -13.60
N TYR A 207 -9.98 9.44 -14.82
CA TYR A 207 -10.25 10.54 -15.74
C TYR A 207 -10.59 10.10 -17.19
N TYR A 208 -11.89 10.09 -17.49
CA TYR A 208 -12.43 10.01 -18.85
C TYR A 208 -12.73 11.44 -19.37
N ASP A 209 -13.88 11.68 -20.01
CA ASP A 209 -14.42 13.04 -20.21
C ASP A 209 -14.75 13.75 -18.89
N LEU A 210 -15.23 12.97 -17.90
CA LEU A 210 -15.43 13.42 -16.53
C LEU A 210 -14.32 12.87 -15.64
N LEU A 211 -13.88 13.71 -14.70
CA LEU A 211 -12.91 13.36 -13.69
C LEU A 211 -13.66 12.87 -12.44
N ALA A 212 -13.38 11.67 -11.96
CA ALA A 212 -13.85 11.19 -10.66
C ALA A 212 -12.68 11.24 -9.66
N SER A 213 -12.96 11.58 -8.40
CA SER A 213 -11.98 11.46 -7.32
C SER A 213 -12.60 11.02 -6.00
N GLY A 214 -11.91 10.13 -5.30
CA GLY A 214 -12.29 9.60 -3.99
C GLY A 214 -11.42 10.17 -2.89
N SER A 215 -12.05 10.58 -1.79
CA SER A 215 -11.36 11.09 -0.60
C SER A 215 -11.49 10.11 0.58
N LYS A 216 -10.60 10.25 1.57
CA LYS A 216 -10.52 9.35 2.73
C LYS A 216 -11.75 9.41 3.64
N ASP A 217 -12.56 10.46 3.53
CA ASP A 217 -13.89 10.61 4.16
C ASP A 217 -15.00 9.82 3.45
N ALA A 218 -14.63 8.90 2.56
CA ALA A 218 -15.52 8.09 1.72
C ALA A 218 -16.41 8.91 0.76
N VAL A 219 -16.10 10.17 0.51
CA VAL A 219 -16.82 10.98 -0.48
C VAL A 219 -16.18 10.81 -1.86
N VAL A 220 -17.01 10.47 -2.86
CA VAL A 220 -16.65 10.55 -4.29
C VAL A 220 -17.16 11.87 -4.87
N LYS A 221 -16.34 12.54 -5.68
CA LYS A 221 -16.75 13.71 -6.45
C LYS A 221 -16.49 13.50 -7.94
N ILE A 222 -17.50 13.83 -8.76
CA ILE A 222 -17.42 13.84 -10.22
C ILE A 222 -17.37 15.30 -10.68
N TRP A 223 -16.28 15.67 -11.37
CA TRP A 223 -15.96 17.03 -11.77
C TRP A 223 -16.11 17.17 -13.29
N ASN A 224 -17.05 18.01 -13.73
CA ASN A 224 -17.04 18.52 -15.10
C ASN A 224 -16.06 19.69 -15.17
N LEU A 225 -14.95 19.58 -15.90
CA LEU A 225 -13.94 20.63 -15.94
C LEU A 225 -14.39 21.93 -16.65
N SER A 226 -15.55 21.91 -17.30
CA SER A 226 -16.21 23.11 -17.86
C SER A 226 -16.90 23.95 -16.77
N ASP A 227 -17.47 23.30 -15.75
CA ASP A 227 -17.95 23.95 -14.52
C ASP A 227 -17.51 23.16 -13.26
N PRO A 228 -16.24 23.27 -12.87
CA PRO A 228 -15.70 22.54 -11.73
C PRO A 228 -15.98 23.25 -10.40
N ALA A 229 -16.82 24.30 -10.38
CA ALA A 229 -17.30 24.90 -9.15
C ALA A 229 -18.47 24.09 -8.54
N ASN A 230 -19.17 23.30 -9.36
CA ASN A 230 -20.33 22.51 -8.98
C ASN A 230 -20.11 20.99 -9.19
N PRO A 231 -19.11 20.35 -8.53
CA PRO A 231 -18.90 18.92 -8.65
C PRO A 231 -20.05 18.12 -8.04
N ILE A 232 -20.52 17.11 -8.77
CA ILE A 232 -21.48 16.14 -8.27
C ILE A 232 -20.81 15.39 -7.12
N THR A 233 -21.50 15.27 -5.98
CA THR A 233 -20.96 14.67 -4.75
C THR A 233 -21.78 13.44 -4.39
N ILE A 234 -21.09 12.35 -4.08
CA ILE A 234 -21.66 11.07 -3.66
C ILE A 234 -21.06 10.74 -2.29
N ASP A 235 -21.88 10.88 -1.25
CA ASP A 235 -21.51 10.76 0.16
C ASP A 235 -22.39 9.76 0.92
N SER A 236 -23.33 9.11 0.24
CA SER A 236 -24.43 8.32 0.81
C SER A 236 -24.02 7.05 1.57
N PHE A 237 -22.74 6.70 1.56
CA PHE A 237 -22.16 5.57 2.28
C PHE A 237 -21.14 5.96 3.36
N SER A 238 -20.82 7.25 3.52
CA SER A 238 -19.90 7.80 4.55
C SER A 238 -20.35 7.61 6.01
N GLN A 239 -21.54 7.03 6.24
CA GLN A 239 -22.10 6.76 7.57
C GLN A 239 -21.88 5.32 8.07
N MET A 240 -21.17 4.48 7.30
CA MET A 240 -20.81 3.12 7.69
C MET A 240 -19.39 3.06 8.26
N GLU A 241 -19.19 2.25 9.30
CA GLU A 241 -17.85 1.99 9.84
C GLU A 241 -17.01 1.29 8.77
N ALA A 242 -15.76 1.74 8.59
CA ALA A 242 -14.81 1.27 7.57
C ALA A 242 -15.24 1.44 6.09
N SER A 243 -15.91 2.57 5.76
CA SER A 243 -16.27 2.92 4.37
C SER A 243 -15.12 3.47 3.50
N ASP A 244 -13.84 3.32 3.90
CA ASP A 244 -12.67 3.78 3.14
C ASP A 244 -12.72 3.28 1.68
N LEU A 245 -12.45 4.17 0.72
CA LEU A 245 -12.49 3.87 -0.71
C LEU A 245 -11.19 3.22 -1.18
N THR A 246 -11.30 2.22 -2.06
CA THR A 246 -10.15 1.42 -2.54
C THR A 246 -9.89 1.56 -4.04
N CYS A 247 -10.94 1.65 -4.86
CA CYS A 247 -10.81 1.78 -6.31
C CYS A 247 -11.99 2.54 -6.93
N LEU A 248 -11.72 3.24 -8.02
CA LEU A 248 -12.69 3.87 -8.92
C LEU A 248 -12.44 3.38 -10.34
N SER A 249 -13.50 3.03 -11.08
CA SER A 249 -13.39 2.61 -12.48
C SER A 249 -14.56 3.13 -13.30
N TRP A 250 -14.29 3.94 -14.33
CA TRP A 250 -15.25 4.26 -15.38
C TRP A 250 -15.39 3.05 -16.31
N ASN A 251 -16.59 2.84 -16.85
CA ASN A 251 -16.80 1.95 -17.98
C ASN A 251 -16.33 2.61 -19.31
N PRO A 252 -16.17 1.84 -20.41
CA PRO A 252 -15.53 2.34 -21.64
C PRO A 252 -16.23 3.51 -22.36
N ASP A 253 -17.52 3.77 -22.07
CA ASP A 253 -18.29 4.90 -22.61
C ASP A 253 -18.46 6.08 -21.63
N GLY A 254 -17.88 5.98 -20.42
CA GLY A 254 -17.94 7.02 -19.39
C GLY A 254 -19.31 7.26 -18.75
N THR A 255 -20.31 6.42 -19.01
CA THR A 255 -21.67 6.60 -18.46
C THR A 255 -21.83 6.07 -17.03
N LEU A 256 -21.02 5.09 -16.62
CA LEU A 256 -21.08 4.41 -15.32
C LEU A 256 -19.72 4.43 -14.60
N LEU A 257 -19.75 4.77 -13.32
CA LEU A 257 -18.61 4.73 -12.40
C LEU A 257 -18.83 3.62 -11.36
N ALA A 258 -17.98 2.60 -11.39
CA ALA A 258 -17.84 1.62 -10.32
C ALA A 258 -16.97 2.18 -9.18
N ILE A 259 -17.35 1.83 -7.96
CA ILE A 259 -16.75 2.29 -6.70
C ILE A 259 -16.57 1.06 -5.80
N ALA A 260 -15.33 0.82 -5.37
CA ALA A 260 -14.96 -0.21 -4.41
C ALA A 260 -14.61 0.40 -3.04
N SER A 261 -14.80 -0.37 -1.96
CA SER A 261 -14.58 0.07 -0.59
C SER A 261 -14.24 -1.09 0.36
N TYR A 262 -13.63 -0.74 1.50
CA TYR A 262 -13.42 -1.61 2.65
C TYR A 262 -14.72 -2.14 3.27
N ASP A 263 -15.87 -1.49 3.06
CA ASP A 263 -17.17 -1.95 3.60
C ASP A 263 -17.78 -3.18 2.88
N SER A 264 -17.01 -3.82 2.01
CA SER A 264 -17.37 -5.04 1.24
C SER A 264 -18.52 -4.84 0.23
N GLN A 265 -18.94 -3.60 -0.04
CA GLN A 265 -20.03 -3.28 -0.96
C GLN A 265 -19.50 -2.82 -2.32
N LEU A 266 -19.84 -3.55 -3.39
CA LEU A 266 -19.69 -3.02 -4.74
C LEU A 266 -20.79 -1.99 -4.99
N ARG A 267 -20.42 -0.82 -5.52
CA ARG A 267 -21.36 0.22 -5.97
C ARG A 267 -21.07 0.59 -7.42
N ILE A 268 -22.13 0.87 -8.18
CA ILE A 268 -22.05 1.46 -9.52
C ILE A 268 -23.05 2.61 -9.56
N CYS A 269 -22.60 3.78 -9.96
CA CYS A 269 -23.44 4.98 -10.19
C CYS A 269 -23.33 5.45 -11.63
N ASP A 270 -24.29 6.26 -12.09
CA ASP A 270 -24.18 6.96 -13.36
C ASP A 270 -23.36 8.26 -13.25
N ALA A 271 -22.99 8.85 -14.38
CA ALA A 271 -22.29 10.13 -14.46
C ALA A 271 -23.04 11.33 -13.81
N ALA A 272 -24.32 11.17 -13.45
CA ALA A 272 -25.09 12.15 -12.67
C ALA A 272 -25.02 11.89 -11.14
N GLY A 273 -24.23 10.90 -10.71
CA GLY A 273 -24.04 10.49 -9.31
C GLY A 273 -25.17 9.63 -8.74
N LYS A 274 -26.13 9.20 -9.56
CA LYS A 274 -27.27 8.41 -9.11
C LYS A 274 -26.88 6.93 -9.08
N MET A 275 -27.21 6.25 -7.97
CA MET A 275 -26.91 4.83 -7.82
C MET A 275 -27.62 3.99 -8.88
N TYR A 276 -26.85 3.24 -9.66
CA TYR A 276 -27.31 2.35 -10.72
C TYR A 276 -27.44 0.91 -10.21
N PHE A 277 -26.50 0.45 -9.39
CA PHE A 277 -26.46 -0.89 -8.80
C PHE A 277 -25.62 -0.89 -7.51
N GLN A 278 -25.96 -1.72 -6.53
CA GLN A 278 -25.16 -1.98 -5.34
C GLN A 278 -25.27 -3.47 -4.97
N SER A 279 -24.20 -4.06 -4.43
CA SER A 279 -24.21 -5.45 -3.98
C SER A 279 -23.26 -5.75 -2.81
N ASN A 280 -23.67 -6.67 -1.96
CA ASN A 280 -23.00 -7.09 -0.73
C ASN A 280 -22.63 -8.59 -0.77
N LYS A 281 -22.04 -9.06 -1.87
CA LYS A 281 -21.69 -10.48 -2.07
C LYS A 281 -20.25 -10.86 -1.71
N HIS A 282 -19.38 -9.88 -1.54
CA HIS A 282 -18.07 -10.13 -0.95
C HIS A 282 -18.19 -10.20 0.56
N GLU A 283 -17.42 -11.10 1.18
CA GLU A 283 -17.37 -11.28 2.64
C GLU A 283 -16.21 -10.51 3.28
N GLY A 284 -15.50 -9.69 2.49
CA GLY A 284 -14.50 -8.73 2.95
C GLY A 284 -14.29 -7.55 1.99
N PRO A 285 -13.43 -6.58 2.36
CA PRO A 285 -13.02 -5.45 1.54
C PRO A 285 -12.84 -5.78 0.05
N ILE A 286 -13.37 -4.93 -0.83
CA ILE A 286 -13.12 -5.01 -2.27
C ILE A 286 -11.93 -4.10 -2.57
N PHE A 287 -10.86 -4.62 -3.16
CA PHE A 287 -9.64 -3.85 -3.39
C PHE A 287 -9.61 -3.13 -4.75
N THR A 288 -10.20 -3.73 -5.79
CA THR A 288 -10.12 -3.23 -7.17
C THR A 288 -11.41 -3.47 -7.93
N THR A 289 -11.63 -2.69 -8.98
CA THR A 289 -12.74 -2.81 -9.94
C THR A 289 -12.24 -2.56 -11.35
N ARG A 290 -12.60 -3.41 -12.33
CA ARG A 290 -12.28 -3.21 -13.75
C ARG A 290 -13.45 -3.56 -14.66
N PHE A 291 -13.98 -2.59 -15.41
CA PHE A 291 -14.91 -2.88 -16.50
C PHE A 291 -14.19 -3.59 -17.65
N SER A 292 -14.90 -4.48 -18.37
CA SER A 292 -14.36 -5.16 -19.55
C SER A 292 -14.30 -4.23 -20.76
N PRO A 293 -13.52 -4.55 -21.82
CA PRO A 293 -13.39 -3.70 -23.00
C PRO A 293 -14.72 -3.37 -23.70
N SER A 294 -15.71 -4.27 -23.67
CA SER A 294 -17.08 -4.00 -24.17
C SER A 294 -18.01 -3.31 -23.17
N GLY A 295 -17.60 -3.14 -21.90
CA GLY A 295 -18.45 -2.64 -20.81
C GLY A 295 -19.57 -3.59 -20.35
N ARG A 296 -19.71 -4.77 -20.98
CA ARG A 296 -20.70 -5.81 -20.60
C ARG A 296 -20.51 -6.29 -19.17
N TRP A 297 -19.25 -6.47 -18.79
CA TRP A 297 -18.85 -7.06 -17.53
C TRP A 297 -18.08 -6.07 -16.66
N LEU A 298 -18.11 -6.31 -15.35
CA LEU A 298 -17.23 -5.69 -14.36
C LEU A 298 -16.60 -6.79 -13.52
N LEU A 299 -15.31 -6.67 -13.22
CA LEU A 299 -14.61 -7.51 -12.24
C LEU A 299 -14.43 -6.78 -10.92
N THR A 300 -14.39 -7.55 -9.83
CA THR A 300 -13.92 -7.16 -8.49
C THR A 300 -12.87 -8.16 -7.99
N ALA A 301 -11.98 -7.72 -7.10
CA ALA A 301 -11.15 -8.59 -6.26
C ALA A 301 -11.32 -8.22 -4.78
N SER A 302 -11.16 -9.17 -3.87
CA SER A 302 -11.47 -8.98 -2.44
C SER A 302 -10.53 -9.71 -1.48
N LEU A 303 -10.47 -9.19 -0.25
CA LEU A 303 -9.90 -9.84 0.93
C LEU A 303 -10.48 -11.26 1.17
N ASP A 304 -11.69 -11.56 0.69
CA ASP A 304 -12.29 -12.91 0.78
C ASP A 304 -11.65 -13.97 -0.14
N GLY A 305 -10.54 -13.64 -0.80
CA GLY A 305 -9.78 -14.52 -1.70
C GLY A 305 -10.44 -14.74 -3.06
N SER A 306 -11.60 -14.13 -3.31
CA SER A 306 -12.36 -14.31 -4.53
C SER A 306 -12.28 -13.13 -5.50
N SER A 307 -12.45 -13.43 -6.79
CA SER A 307 -12.80 -12.45 -7.81
C SER A 307 -14.29 -12.52 -8.12
N GLY A 308 -14.98 -11.39 -8.27
CA GLY A 308 -16.39 -11.34 -8.65
C GLY A 308 -16.57 -10.87 -10.10
N LEU A 309 -17.35 -11.59 -10.90
CA LEU A 309 -17.74 -11.20 -12.26
C LEU A 309 -19.20 -10.76 -12.27
N TRP A 310 -19.45 -9.54 -12.71
CA TRP A 310 -20.73 -8.84 -12.58
C TRP A 310 -21.35 -8.53 -13.94
N ASP A 311 -22.59 -8.98 -14.13
CA ASP A 311 -23.46 -8.67 -15.27
C ASP A 311 -23.95 -7.22 -15.12
N VAL A 312 -23.33 -6.28 -15.83
CA VAL A 312 -23.57 -4.83 -15.65
C VAL A 312 -25.01 -4.49 -16.03
N VAL A 313 -25.48 -4.98 -17.19
CA VAL A 313 -26.84 -4.75 -17.68
C VAL A 313 -27.87 -5.52 -16.87
N GLY A 314 -27.57 -6.77 -16.48
CA GLY A 314 -28.42 -7.61 -15.66
C GLY A 314 -28.41 -7.29 -14.16
N LYS A 315 -27.57 -6.35 -13.72
CA LYS A 315 -27.44 -5.85 -12.32
C LYS A 315 -27.31 -6.97 -11.28
N ARG A 316 -26.37 -7.89 -11.51
CA ARG A 316 -26.19 -9.08 -10.67
C ARG A 316 -24.77 -9.62 -10.72
N LEU A 317 -24.38 -10.34 -9.68
CA LEU A 317 -23.26 -11.26 -9.73
C LEU A 317 -23.56 -12.35 -10.77
N HIS A 318 -22.68 -12.54 -11.74
CA HIS A 318 -22.74 -13.64 -12.70
C HIS A 318 -22.02 -14.88 -12.16
N ARG A 319 -20.80 -14.69 -11.62
CA ARG A 319 -19.99 -15.75 -11.01
C ARG A 319 -19.03 -15.16 -9.97
N GLN A 320 -18.65 -15.96 -8.98
CA GLN A 320 -17.59 -15.66 -8.03
C GLN A 320 -16.55 -16.77 -8.12
N TYR A 321 -15.28 -16.39 -8.19
CA TYR A 321 -14.15 -17.28 -8.47
C TYR A 321 -13.30 -17.38 -7.21
N PHE A 322 -13.42 -18.50 -6.51
CA PHE A 322 -12.59 -18.81 -5.34
C PHE A 322 -11.23 -19.34 -5.83
N GLY A 323 -10.43 -18.42 -6.37
CA GLY A 323 -9.16 -18.71 -6.99
C GLY A 323 -8.02 -18.86 -5.98
N HIS A 324 -7.90 -17.90 -5.07
CA HIS A 324 -6.73 -17.74 -4.20
C HIS A 324 -6.97 -18.38 -2.82
N GLU A 325 -5.89 -18.82 -2.17
CA GLU A 325 -5.94 -19.34 -0.79
C GLU A 325 -5.85 -18.22 0.27
N ASP A 326 -5.52 -17.01 -0.18
CA ASP A 326 -5.40 -15.76 0.59
C ASP A 326 -5.98 -14.60 -0.25
N CYS A 327 -5.90 -13.36 0.24
CA CYS A 327 -6.46 -12.14 -0.33
C CYS A 327 -6.22 -12.00 -1.84
N CYS A 328 -7.29 -11.74 -2.61
CA CYS A 328 -7.19 -11.44 -4.04
C CYS A 328 -7.08 -9.91 -4.24
N LEU A 329 -5.91 -9.44 -4.69
CA LEU A 329 -5.48 -8.03 -4.56
C LEU A 329 -5.77 -7.18 -5.82
N ASP A 330 -5.46 -7.67 -7.02
CA ASP A 330 -5.85 -7.01 -8.28
C ASP A 330 -6.40 -8.02 -9.32
N VAL A 331 -7.20 -7.50 -10.25
CA VAL A 331 -7.75 -8.21 -11.41
C VAL A 331 -7.57 -7.32 -12.63
N ASP A 332 -7.36 -7.93 -13.80
CA ASP A 332 -7.25 -7.19 -15.07
C ASP A 332 -7.74 -8.02 -16.26
N TRP A 333 -8.27 -7.34 -17.29
CA TRP A 333 -8.88 -7.99 -18.46
C TRP A 333 -7.87 -8.24 -19.58
N ILE A 334 -7.77 -9.49 -20.03
CA ILE A 334 -7.01 -9.86 -21.24
C ILE A 334 -7.88 -9.61 -22.49
N ASN A 335 -9.17 -9.95 -22.41
CA ASN A 335 -10.23 -9.64 -23.37
C ASN A 335 -11.61 -9.87 -22.73
N ASP A 336 -12.73 -9.54 -23.38
CA ASP A 336 -14.07 -9.69 -22.80
C ASP A 336 -14.50 -11.10 -22.33
N ASN A 337 -13.74 -12.14 -22.71
CA ASN A 337 -13.97 -13.53 -22.30
C ASN A 337 -12.90 -14.08 -21.34
N MET A 338 -11.84 -13.33 -21.04
CA MET A 338 -10.70 -13.83 -20.27
C MET A 338 -10.04 -12.75 -19.41
N PHE A 339 -9.78 -13.08 -18.15
CA PHE A 339 -9.16 -12.17 -17.19
C PHE A 339 -8.06 -12.85 -16.37
N ALA A 340 -7.24 -12.03 -15.72
CA ALA A 340 -6.25 -12.45 -14.75
C ALA A 340 -6.61 -11.93 -13.36
N SER A 341 -6.20 -12.65 -12.31
CA SER A 341 -6.24 -12.25 -10.91
C SER A 341 -4.90 -12.52 -10.23
N CYS A 342 -4.55 -11.70 -9.23
CA CYS A 342 -3.37 -11.91 -8.37
C CYS A 342 -3.73 -11.76 -6.89
N GLY A 343 -2.83 -12.16 -5.99
CA GLY A 343 -3.11 -12.10 -4.56
C GLY A 343 -1.90 -12.29 -3.64
N ALA A 344 -2.18 -12.27 -2.34
CA ALA A 344 -1.20 -12.52 -1.28
C ALA A 344 -0.64 -13.96 -1.32
N ASP A 345 -1.38 -14.90 -1.91
CA ASP A 345 -0.94 -16.29 -2.15
C ASP A 345 0.15 -16.44 -3.23
N ARG A 346 0.70 -15.33 -3.74
CA ARG A 346 1.92 -15.26 -4.58
C ARG A 346 1.76 -15.86 -5.98
N LEU A 347 0.51 -16.06 -6.40
CA LEU A 347 0.14 -16.68 -7.67
C LEU A 347 -0.66 -15.70 -8.53
N VAL A 348 -0.48 -15.82 -9.85
CA VAL A 348 -1.32 -15.17 -10.85
C VAL A 348 -2.17 -16.24 -11.52
N ARG A 349 -3.49 -16.07 -11.56
CA ARG A 349 -4.43 -17.03 -12.14
C ARG A 349 -5.15 -16.43 -13.33
N ILE A 350 -5.27 -17.20 -14.40
CA ILE A 350 -5.99 -16.82 -15.62
C ILE A 350 -7.32 -17.58 -15.64
N PHE A 351 -8.41 -16.88 -15.93
CA PHE A 351 -9.77 -17.44 -15.96
C PHE A 351 -10.48 -17.14 -17.28
N SER A 352 -11.18 -18.14 -17.81
CA SER A 352 -12.25 -17.97 -18.78
C SER A 352 -13.53 -17.57 -18.06
N VAL A 353 -14.32 -16.63 -18.60
CA VAL A 353 -15.57 -16.16 -17.97
C VAL A 353 -16.64 -17.25 -17.83
N ASP A 354 -16.57 -18.29 -18.66
CA ASP A 354 -17.54 -19.40 -18.68
C ASP A 354 -17.12 -20.59 -17.79
N GLU A 355 -15.87 -20.62 -17.28
CA GLU A 355 -15.31 -21.71 -16.47
C GLU A 355 -15.27 -21.37 -14.97
N GLU A 356 -15.22 -22.37 -14.09
CA GLU A 356 -15.18 -22.16 -12.62
C GLU A 356 -13.76 -22.20 -12.05
N LYS A 357 -12.81 -22.74 -12.81
CA LYS A 357 -11.42 -22.99 -12.40
C LYS A 357 -10.47 -22.14 -13.25
N PRO A 358 -9.26 -21.82 -12.75
CA PRO A 358 -8.27 -21.15 -13.56
C PRO A 358 -7.80 -22.08 -14.68
N ILE A 359 -7.73 -21.54 -15.92
CA ILE A 359 -7.25 -22.23 -17.11
C ILE A 359 -5.71 -22.30 -17.17
N LYS A 360 -5.05 -21.37 -16.47
CA LYS A 360 -3.60 -21.38 -16.20
C LYS A 360 -3.35 -20.75 -14.82
N THR A 361 -2.45 -21.35 -14.05
CA THR A 361 -1.85 -20.70 -12.88
C THR A 361 -0.37 -20.45 -13.17
N PHE A 362 0.08 -19.23 -12.93
CA PHE A 362 1.47 -18.81 -12.97
C PHE A 362 1.97 -18.63 -11.54
N GLY A 363 3.17 -19.13 -11.25
CA GLY A 363 3.84 -18.98 -9.96
C GLY A 363 5.32 -18.68 -10.15
N GLY A 364 5.97 -18.25 -9.06
CA GLY A 364 7.40 -17.95 -9.04
C GLY A 364 7.74 -16.64 -8.33
N HIS A 365 6.76 -15.76 -8.09
CA HIS A 365 6.92 -14.69 -7.09
C HIS A 365 7.13 -15.30 -5.71
N THR A 366 7.98 -14.68 -4.89
CA THR A 366 8.30 -15.16 -3.54
C THR A 366 7.58 -14.40 -2.43
N ASP A 367 6.85 -13.34 -2.78
CA ASP A 367 5.98 -12.60 -1.86
C ASP A 367 4.67 -12.12 -2.52
N GLU A 368 3.82 -11.40 -1.78
CA GLU A 368 2.51 -10.92 -2.24
C GLU A 368 2.56 -10.18 -3.58
N ILE A 369 1.53 -10.30 -4.42
CA ILE A 369 1.44 -9.65 -5.74
C ILE A 369 0.43 -8.51 -5.69
N ASN A 370 0.94 -7.28 -5.68
CA ASN A 370 0.18 -6.04 -5.45
C ASN A 370 -0.70 -5.61 -6.63
N GLN A 371 -0.21 -5.81 -7.86
CA GLN A 371 -0.87 -5.33 -9.07
C GLN A 371 -0.53 -6.22 -10.27
N ILE A 372 -1.50 -6.38 -11.18
CA ILE A 372 -1.31 -7.01 -12.48
C ILE A 372 -1.82 -6.12 -13.60
N LYS A 373 -1.12 -6.05 -14.73
CA LYS A 373 -1.56 -5.27 -15.90
C LYS A 373 -1.35 -6.03 -17.20
N CYS A 374 -2.41 -6.17 -17.99
CA CYS A 374 -2.35 -6.67 -19.36
C CYS A 374 -1.76 -5.60 -20.29
N ASN A 375 -1.03 -6.02 -21.33
CA ASN A 375 -0.64 -5.10 -22.39
C ASN A 375 -1.85 -4.78 -23.31
N PRO A 376 -1.86 -3.65 -24.04
CA PRO A 376 -2.99 -3.25 -24.88
C PRO A 376 -3.33 -4.22 -26.03
N SER A 377 -2.47 -5.20 -26.31
CA SER A 377 -2.71 -6.25 -27.31
C SER A 377 -3.28 -7.56 -26.74
N GLY A 378 -3.42 -7.69 -25.41
CA GLY A 378 -3.91 -8.92 -24.77
C GLY A 378 -2.96 -10.12 -24.91
N THR A 379 -1.68 -9.88 -25.22
CA THR A 379 -0.67 -10.93 -25.47
C THR A 379 0.29 -11.15 -24.31
N ARG A 380 0.50 -10.14 -23.46
CA ARG A 380 1.38 -10.20 -22.28
C ARG A 380 0.66 -9.68 -21.05
N LEU A 381 0.99 -10.29 -19.92
CA LEU A 381 0.55 -9.89 -18.59
C LEU A 381 1.80 -9.55 -17.77
N ALA A 382 1.77 -8.48 -16.99
CA ALA A 382 2.82 -8.17 -16.01
C ALA A 382 2.26 -8.21 -14.59
N SER A 383 3.07 -8.68 -13.64
CA SER A 383 2.76 -8.72 -12.20
C SER A 383 3.90 -8.13 -11.38
N CYS A 384 3.60 -7.33 -10.35
CA CYS A 384 4.59 -6.72 -9.47
C CYS A 384 4.31 -7.07 -8.00
N SER A 385 5.37 -7.18 -7.21
CA SER A 385 5.33 -7.87 -5.92
C SER A 385 6.20 -7.20 -4.86
N ASP A 386 5.90 -7.52 -3.59
CA ASP A 386 6.77 -7.22 -2.45
C ASP A 386 8.13 -7.92 -2.52
N ASP A 387 8.27 -8.97 -3.35
CA ASP A 387 9.57 -9.62 -3.66
C ASP A 387 10.56 -8.76 -4.47
N MET A 388 10.24 -7.47 -4.69
CA MET A 388 11.05 -6.47 -5.38
C MET A 388 11.23 -6.73 -6.88
N SER A 389 10.55 -7.74 -7.45
CA SER A 389 10.56 -8.05 -8.88
C SER A 389 9.29 -7.62 -9.60
N THR A 390 9.36 -7.57 -10.92
CA THR A 390 8.18 -7.59 -11.80
C THR A 390 8.35 -8.70 -12.82
N ARG A 391 7.31 -9.48 -13.07
CA ARG A 391 7.36 -10.62 -13.98
C ARG A 391 6.44 -10.39 -15.17
N ILE A 392 6.92 -10.70 -16.37
CA ILE A 392 6.13 -10.66 -17.61
C ILE A 392 5.87 -12.10 -18.06
N TRP A 393 4.58 -12.41 -18.21
CA TRP A 393 4.05 -13.70 -18.61
C TRP A 393 3.48 -13.59 -20.04
N ASN A 394 3.72 -14.59 -20.87
CA ASN A 394 3.03 -14.70 -22.16
C ASN A 394 1.62 -15.28 -21.97
N VAL A 395 0.60 -14.61 -22.49
CA VAL A 395 -0.80 -15.08 -22.45
C VAL A 395 -1.41 -15.23 -23.85
N SER A 396 -0.71 -14.88 -24.93
CA SER A 396 -1.21 -14.94 -26.32
C SER A 396 -1.77 -16.31 -26.71
N ASN A 397 -1.14 -17.37 -26.22
CA ASN A 397 -1.44 -18.74 -26.59
C ASN A 397 -2.65 -19.27 -25.81
N ILE A 398 -2.85 -18.77 -24.58
CA ILE A 398 -4.04 -19.03 -23.78
C ILE A 398 -5.26 -18.40 -24.45
N SER A 399 -5.15 -17.16 -24.92
CA SER A 399 -6.21 -16.48 -25.68
C SER A 399 -6.44 -17.03 -27.09
N SER A 400 -5.48 -17.76 -27.66
CA SER A 400 -5.57 -18.31 -29.03
C SER A 400 -6.05 -19.77 -29.10
N SER A 401 -5.89 -20.56 -28.04
CA SER A 401 -6.33 -21.95 -28.00
C SER A 401 -6.90 -22.34 -26.61
N PRO A 402 -8.18 -22.04 -26.34
CA PRO A 402 -8.89 -22.55 -25.16
C PRO A 402 -8.93 -24.09 -25.09
N ASP A 403 -8.79 -24.75 -26.24
CA ASP A 403 -8.81 -26.21 -26.43
C ASP A 403 -7.64 -26.95 -25.76
N GLY A 404 -6.63 -26.24 -25.25
CA GLY A 404 -5.37 -26.84 -24.79
C GLY A 404 -4.53 -27.46 -25.91
N SER A 405 -4.79 -27.08 -27.17
CA SER A 405 -4.12 -27.62 -28.37
C SER A 405 -2.70 -27.09 -28.61
N SER A 406 -2.26 -26.10 -27.82
CA SER A 406 -0.86 -25.67 -27.73
C SER A 406 0.04 -26.84 -27.29
N ILE A 407 0.95 -27.27 -28.18
CA ILE A 407 1.82 -28.44 -27.93
C ILE A 407 2.76 -28.14 -26.74
N PRO A 408 2.70 -28.91 -25.64
CA PRO A 408 3.52 -28.65 -24.45
C PRO A 408 5.02 -28.61 -24.77
N GLY A 409 5.66 -27.47 -24.52
CA GLY A 409 7.10 -27.27 -24.70
C GLY A 409 7.56 -26.77 -26.07
N LEU A 410 6.66 -26.50 -27.03
CA LEU A 410 7.00 -25.72 -28.23
C LEU A 410 6.86 -24.22 -27.98
N ASP A 411 5.76 -23.81 -27.35
CA ASP A 411 5.66 -22.51 -26.70
C ASP A 411 6.32 -22.60 -25.32
N GLY A 412 7.40 -21.86 -25.12
CA GLY A 412 8.04 -21.77 -23.82
C GLY A 412 7.20 -20.93 -22.85
N ASP A 413 6.96 -21.45 -21.64
CA ASP A 413 6.56 -20.67 -20.46
C ASP A 413 7.73 -19.76 -20.00
N HIS A 414 8.25 -18.93 -20.93
CA HIS A 414 9.38 -18.04 -20.68
C HIS A 414 8.91 -16.79 -19.94
N VAL A 415 9.10 -16.81 -18.63
CA VAL A 415 8.86 -15.67 -17.75
C VAL A 415 10.06 -14.73 -17.80
N ILE A 416 9.84 -13.48 -18.19
CA ILE A 416 10.86 -12.44 -18.11
C ILE A 416 10.77 -11.84 -16.70
N VAL A 417 11.86 -11.90 -15.93
CA VAL A 417 11.93 -11.31 -14.58
C VAL A 417 12.71 -10.01 -14.63
N LEU A 418 12.10 -8.93 -14.14
CA LEU A 418 12.66 -7.59 -14.05
C LEU A 418 13.17 -7.40 -12.62
N GLU A 419 14.49 -7.46 -12.44
CA GLU A 419 15.16 -7.36 -11.14
C GLU A 419 15.98 -6.08 -11.02
N GLY A 420 15.97 -5.45 -9.85
CA GLY A 420 16.83 -4.30 -9.54
C GLY A 420 16.20 -3.21 -8.68
N HIS A 421 14.90 -3.25 -8.40
CA HIS A 421 14.33 -2.45 -7.31
C HIS A 421 14.87 -2.95 -5.96
N LYS A 422 14.89 -2.06 -4.96
CA LYS A 422 15.43 -2.31 -3.61
C LYS A 422 14.34 -2.40 -2.53
N HIS A 423 13.09 -2.42 -2.96
CA HIS A 423 11.90 -2.56 -2.13
C HIS A 423 10.76 -3.09 -3.02
N SER A 424 9.63 -3.47 -2.41
CA SER A 424 8.35 -3.72 -3.06
C SER A 424 8.09 -2.83 -4.28
N VAL A 425 7.58 -3.45 -5.34
CA VAL A 425 7.15 -2.77 -6.57
C VAL A 425 5.63 -2.59 -6.52
N SER A 426 5.20 -1.33 -6.60
CA SER A 426 3.84 -0.87 -6.27
C SER A 426 2.94 -0.64 -7.49
N THR A 427 3.51 -0.37 -8.67
CA THR A 427 2.75 0.04 -9.85
C THR A 427 3.45 -0.33 -11.16
N ILE A 428 2.66 -0.70 -12.17
CA ILE A 428 3.10 -1.07 -13.52
C ILE A 428 2.37 -0.23 -14.57
N GLY A 429 3.08 0.19 -15.62
CA GLY A 429 2.46 0.77 -16.82
C GLY A 429 3.08 0.22 -18.10
N TRP A 430 2.24 -0.22 -19.03
CA TRP A 430 2.64 -0.58 -20.40
C TRP A 430 2.66 0.65 -21.30
N TYR A 431 3.66 0.77 -22.16
CA TYR A 431 3.73 1.82 -23.17
C TYR A 431 4.30 1.29 -24.48
N LYS A 432 3.59 1.52 -25.61
CA LYS A 432 4.10 1.20 -26.94
C LYS A 432 4.55 2.47 -27.67
N LEU A 433 5.84 2.54 -27.99
CA LEU A 433 6.39 3.59 -28.85
C LEU A 433 5.76 3.51 -30.26
N PRO A 434 5.18 4.59 -30.81
CA PRO A 434 4.63 4.59 -32.16
C PRO A 434 5.67 4.19 -33.21
N GLY A 435 5.40 3.12 -33.96
CA GLY A 435 6.32 2.59 -34.97
C GLY A 435 7.46 1.72 -34.43
N SER A 436 7.43 1.32 -33.15
CA SER A 436 8.37 0.38 -32.53
C SER A 436 7.73 -0.98 -32.27
N GLU A 437 8.53 -2.04 -32.37
CA GLU A 437 8.11 -3.43 -32.09
C GLU A 437 8.06 -3.77 -30.60
N PRO A 438 9.15 -3.64 -29.81
CA PRO A 438 9.09 -3.89 -28.37
C PRO A 438 8.18 -2.86 -27.69
N GLU A 439 7.27 -3.38 -26.87
CA GLU A 439 6.58 -2.60 -25.85
C GLU A 439 7.57 -2.33 -24.70
N LEU A 440 7.39 -1.21 -24.03
CA LEU A 440 8.13 -0.85 -22.84
C LEU A 440 7.23 -1.04 -21.62
N ILE A 441 7.85 -1.38 -20.50
CA ILE A 441 7.20 -1.34 -19.19
C ILE A 441 7.86 -0.29 -18.31
N ALA A 442 7.05 0.45 -17.57
CA ALA A 442 7.48 1.30 -16.47
C ALA A 442 7.03 0.67 -15.14
N THR A 443 7.93 0.65 -14.14
CA THR A 443 7.62 0.15 -12.79
C THR A 443 7.93 1.24 -11.76
N GLY A 444 7.04 1.44 -10.79
CA GLY A 444 7.27 2.29 -9.62
C GLY A 444 7.47 1.44 -8.36
N SER A 445 8.33 1.89 -7.45
CA SER A 445 8.65 1.15 -6.21
C SER A 445 8.74 2.07 -5.00
N PHE A 446 8.60 1.45 -3.83
CA PHE A 446 8.84 2.10 -2.54
C PHE A 446 10.33 2.43 -2.30
N ASP A 447 11.26 1.97 -3.15
CA ASP A 447 12.66 2.41 -3.14
C ASP A 447 12.87 3.86 -3.66
N GLY A 448 11.81 4.51 -4.15
CA GLY A 448 11.82 5.88 -4.68
C GLY A 448 12.23 5.99 -6.15
N ALA A 449 12.50 4.86 -6.82
CA ALA A 449 12.77 4.84 -8.25
C ALA A 449 11.51 4.53 -9.07
N THR A 450 11.44 5.15 -10.25
CA THR A 450 10.70 4.59 -11.39
C THR A 450 11.71 3.98 -12.36
N ARG A 451 11.50 2.75 -12.85
CA ARG A 451 12.38 2.09 -13.83
C ARG A 451 11.66 1.88 -15.15
N LEU A 452 12.39 1.97 -16.25
CA LEU A 452 11.93 1.72 -17.62
C LEU A 452 12.64 0.49 -18.17
N TRP A 453 11.90 -0.45 -18.75
CA TRP A 453 12.40 -1.75 -19.17
C TRP A 453 11.91 -2.11 -20.58
N ASP A 454 12.72 -2.87 -21.31
CA ASP A 454 12.32 -3.52 -22.55
C ASP A 454 11.53 -4.81 -22.23
N SER A 455 10.31 -4.95 -22.75
CA SER A 455 9.40 -6.04 -22.36
C SER A 455 9.70 -7.40 -23.01
N VAL A 456 10.77 -7.50 -23.81
CA VAL A 456 11.13 -8.69 -24.60
C VAL A 456 12.43 -9.31 -24.11
N THR A 457 13.38 -8.48 -23.67
CA THR A 457 14.69 -8.86 -23.13
C THR A 457 14.77 -8.79 -21.62
N GLY A 458 13.87 -8.02 -20.97
CA GLY A 458 13.90 -7.75 -19.53
C GLY A 458 14.98 -6.76 -19.10
N HIS A 459 15.72 -6.14 -20.03
CA HIS A 459 16.77 -5.19 -19.68
C HIS A 459 16.18 -3.88 -19.14
N CYS A 460 16.71 -3.43 -18.00
CA CYS A 460 16.45 -2.10 -17.47
C CYS A 460 17.13 -1.06 -18.39
N LEU A 461 16.32 -0.33 -19.18
CA LEU A 461 16.77 0.73 -20.07
C LEU A 461 17.19 1.98 -19.31
N HIS A 462 16.43 2.33 -18.26
CA HIS A 462 16.75 3.47 -17.41
C HIS A 462 16.17 3.35 -15.98
N ALA A 463 16.74 4.09 -15.04
CA ALA A 463 16.24 4.21 -13.67
C ALA A 463 16.20 5.69 -13.26
N PHE A 464 14.99 6.19 -12.98
CA PHE A 464 14.72 7.56 -12.55
C PHE A 464 14.58 7.56 -11.02
N ALA A 465 15.63 7.98 -10.32
CA ALA A 465 15.75 7.93 -8.85
C ALA A 465 15.73 9.33 -8.21
N ASP A 466 14.89 10.22 -8.76
CA ASP A 466 14.77 11.61 -8.31
C ASP A 466 13.89 11.79 -7.06
N HIS A 467 12.91 10.89 -6.83
CA HIS A 467 12.04 10.95 -5.66
C HIS A 467 12.77 10.50 -4.40
N ARG A 468 12.44 11.14 -3.28
CA ARG A 468 13.05 10.90 -1.95
C ARG A 468 12.15 10.11 -1.00
N ARG A 469 11.06 9.56 -1.53
CA ARG A 469 10.00 8.81 -0.85
C ARG A 469 9.41 7.80 -1.84
N PRO A 470 8.64 6.80 -1.36
CA PRO A 470 7.93 5.85 -2.20
C PRO A 470 7.20 6.47 -3.39
N VAL A 471 7.29 5.79 -4.54
CA VAL A 471 6.49 6.06 -5.74
C VAL A 471 5.17 5.30 -5.60
N TYR A 472 4.05 6.02 -5.66
CA TYR A 472 2.70 5.43 -5.49
C TYR A 472 2.01 5.19 -6.85
N ALA A 473 2.14 6.14 -7.77
CA ALA A 473 1.80 6.00 -9.18
C ALA A 473 2.98 6.46 -10.04
N LEU A 474 3.03 6.04 -11.31
CA LEU A 474 4.22 6.21 -12.17
C LEU A 474 4.65 7.69 -12.27
N SER A 475 5.91 7.97 -11.93
CA SER A 475 6.51 9.32 -11.93
C SER A 475 5.92 10.33 -10.90
N VAL A 476 5.20 9.85 -9.88
CA VAL A 476 4.83 10.66 -8.69
C VAL A 476 5.23 10.00 -7.37
N GLY A 477 5.79 10.81 -6.49
CA GLY A 477 6.29 10.37 -5.18
C GLY A 477 5.51 10.95 -4.01
N GLY A 478 5.54 10.23 -2.89
CA GLY A 478 5.07 10.73 -1.59
C GLY A 478 5.84 11.94 -1.04
N ASP A 479 6.83 12.44 -1.77
CA ASP A 479 7.52 13.72 -1.54
C ASP A 479 6.84 14.92 -2.21
N GLY A 480 5.76 14.69 -2.95
CA GLY A 480 4.92 15.73 -3.55
C GLY A 480 5.40 16.24 -4.89
N TRP A 481 6.32 15.52 -5.52
CA TRP A 481 6.78 15.82 -6.87
C TRP A 481 6.03 15.01 -7.91
N LEU A 482 5.69 15.68 -9.01
CA LEU A 482 5.51 15.10 -10.33
C LEU A 482 6.76 15.39 -11.15
N HIS A 483 7.24 14.39 -11.86
CA HIS A 483 8.37 14.51 -12.78
C HIS A 483 7.98 13.95 -14.15
N VAL A 484 8.31 14.69 -15.21
CA VAL A 484 8.08 14.24 -16.59
C VAL A 484 9.43 14.11 -17.28
N TYR A 485 9.68 12.92 -17.81
CA TYR A 485 10.92 12.55 -18.48
C TYR A 485 10.68 12.33 -19.97
N ASP A 486 11.64 12.74 -20.79
CA ASP A 486 11.65 12.41 -22.22
C ASP A 486 12.19 10.98 -22.41
N LEU A 487 11.42 10.13 -23.11
CA LEU A 487 11.73 8.71 -23.28
C LEU A 487 12.86 8.42 -24.28
N LYS A 488 13.32 9.42 -25.06
CA LYS A 488 14.43 9.27 -26.03
C LYS A 488 15.77 9.67 -25.42
N SER A 489 15.78 10.72 -24.60
CA SER A 489 16.99 11.22 -23.92
C SER A 489 17.15 10.68 -22.49
N HIS A 490 16.09 10.13 -21.91
CA HIS A 490 15.96 9.80 -20.48
C HIS A 490 16.18 11.00 -19.54
N THR A 491 16.05 12.24 -20.02
CA THR A 491 16.22 13.45 -19.20
C THR A 491 14.89 13.97 -18.66
N LYS A 492 14.88 14.50 -17.43
CA LYS A 492 13.73 15.21 -16.88
C LYS A 492 13.51 16.51 -17.65
N VAL A 493 12.38 16.62 -18.36
CA VAL A 493 12.03 17.79 -19.19
C VAL A 493 11.13 18.78 -18.46
N TRP A 494 10.38 18.33 -17.46
CA TRP A 494 9.50 19.16 -16.66
C TRP A 494 9.25 18.58 -15.26
N SER A 495 8.84 19.42 -14.32
CA SER A 495 8.42 19.00 -13.00
C SER A 495 7.36 19.91 -12.40
N TRP A 496 6.69 19.42 -11.36
CA TRP A 496 5.83 20.21 -10.51
C TRP A 496 5.88 19.72 -9.06
N PHE A 497 5.73 20.64 -8.11
CA PHE A 497 5.74 20.37 -6.68
C PHE A 497 4.42 20.84 -6.06
N ALA A 498 3.70 19.94 -5.39
CA ALA A 498 2.37 20.20 -4.85
C ALA A 498 2.31 21.25 -3.73
N GLY A 499 3.43 21.49 -3.05
CA GLY A 499 3.55 22.52 -2.01
C GLY A 499 4.26 22.01 -0.74
N ALA A 500 4.67 22.94 0.13
CA ALA A 500 5.42 22.60 1.33
C ALA A 500 4.56 22.07 2.51
N GLU A 501 3.24 22.30 2.47
CA GLU A 501 2.27 21.83 3.45
C GLU A 501 1.41 20.73 2.81
N LYS A 502 1.42 19.52 3.41
CA LYS A 502 0.78 18.32 2.86
C LYS A 502 1.15 18.04 1.39
N PRO A 503 2.44 17.73 1.11
CA PRO A 503 2.94 17.57 -0.24
C PRO A 503 2.38 16.36 -1.00
N GLY A 504 1.92 15.30 -0.32
CA GLY A 504 1.73 13.98 -0.94
C GLY A 504 0.85 13.99 -2.19
N VAL A 505 1.37 13.40 -3.28
CA VAL A 505 0.56 12.94 -4.42
C VAL A 505 0.33 11.45 -4.23
N PHE A 506 -0.92 10.99 -4.32
CA PHE A 506 -1.27 9.57 -4.12
C PHE A 506 -1.48 8.84 -5.45
N GLU A 507 -2.29 9.42 -6.34
CA GLU A 507 -2.62 8.86 -7.65
C GLU A 507 -2.58 9.95 -8.72
N ILE A 508 -2.25 9.57 -9.96
CA ILE A 508 -2.42 10.39 -11.15
C ILE A 508 -3.16 9.59 -12.21
N ASP A 509 -3.89 10.30 -13.07
CA ASP A 509 -4.49 9.72 -14.27
C ASP A 509 -4.48 10.74 -15.40
N TRP A 510 -4.46 10.22 -16.62
CA TRP A 510 -4.34 10.98 -17.86
C TRP A 510 -5.73 11.11 -18.49
N GLN A 511 -6.04 12.25 -19.10
CA GLN A 511 -7.34 12.41 -19.75
C GLN A 511 -7.49 11.41 -20.91
N THR A 512 -8.37 10.43 -20.73
CA THR A 512 -8.77 9.50 -21.79
C THR A 512 -10.00 10.05 -22.53
N HIS A 513 -9.88 10.20 -23.84
CA HIS A 513 -10.95 10.65 -24.74
C HIS A 513 -10.89 9.81 -26.03
N ASN A 514 -12.03 9.57 -26.66
CA ASN A 514 -12.18 8.76 -27.89
C ASN A 514 -11.45 9.32 -29.15
N SER A 515 -10.57 10.32 -28.99
CA SER A 515 -9.74 10.93 -30.04
C SER A 515 -8.26 10.57 -29.91
N GLY A 516 -7.83 9.93 -28.82
CA GLY A 516 -6.42 9.56 -28.57
C GLY A 516 -5.49 10.71 -28.18
N ASN A 517 -5.95 11.98 -28.17
CA ASN A 517 -5.15 13.11 -27.71
C ASN A 517 -5.20 13.23 -26.17
N ILE A 518 -4.05 13.02 -25.53
CA ILE A 518 -3.90 13.19 -24.08
C ILE A 518 -3.55 14.66 -23.80
N ASP A 519 -4.58 15.48 -23.62
CA ASP A 519 -4.43 16.93 -23.41
C ASP A 519 -4.11 17.32 -21.95
N ARG A 520 -4.40 16.45 -20.97
CA ARG A 520 -4.34 16.77 -19.53
C ARG A 520 -3.92 15.60 -18.64
N ILE A 521 -3.40 15.94 -17.47
CA ILE A 521 -3.19 15.04 -16.33
C ILE A 521 -4.05 15.55 -15.16
N ALA A 522 -4.64 14.65 -14.37
CA ALA A 522 -5.23 14.95 -13.08
C ALA A 522 -4.45 14.25 -11.94
N MET A 523 -4.57 14.73 -10.70
CA MET A 523 -3.77 14.31 -9.55
C MET A 523 -4.57 14.31 -8.25
N ALA A 524 -4.52 13.23 -7.47
CA ALA A 524 -5.05 13.16 -6.11
C ALA A 524 -4.00 13.58 -5.07
N LEU A 525 -4.35 14.53 -4.19
CA LEU A 525 -3.39 15.23 -3.31
C LEU A 525 -3.78 15.20 -1.83
N GLU A 526 -2.75 15.10 -0.99
CA GLU A 526 -2.81 15.23 0.48
C GLU A 526 -3.36 16.60 0.92
N CYS A 527 -3.20 17.64 0.10
CA CYS A 527 -3.76 18.98 0.32
C CYS A 527 -5.28 19.10 0.00
N ARG A 528 -6.02 17.98 0.03
CA ARG A 528 -7.51 17.90 -0.05
C ARG A 528 -8.12 18.46 -1.35
N SER A 529 -7.29 18.54 -2.38
CA SER A 529 -7.61 19.17 -3.66
C SER A 529 -7.27 18.19 -4.78
N VAL A 530 -8.00 18.26 -5.89
CA VAL A 530 -7.60 17.59 -7.12
C VAL A 530 -6.77 18.58 -7.95
N GLY A 531 -5.54 18.20 -8.31
CA GLY A 531 -4.74 18.96 -9.27
C GLY A 531 -5.15 18.58 -10.70
N VAL A 532 -5.23 19.55 -11.62
CA VAL A 532 -5.38 19.29 -13.06
C VAL A 532 -4.39 20.14 -13.84
N ILE A 533 -3.61 19.49 -14.71
CA ILE A 533 -2.56 20.10 -15.54
C ILE A 533 -3.00 20.03 -17.01
N ASP A 534 -3.07 21.18 -17.69
CA ASP A 534 -3.27 21.28 -19.13
C ASP A 534 -1.91 21.24 -19.85
N LEU A 535 -1.58 20.07 -20.41
CA LEU A 535 -0.27 19.81 -21.01
C LEU A 535 0.04 20.74 -22.19
N ARG A 536 -1.01 21.18 -22.90
CA ARG A 536 -0.91 22.11 -24.04
C ARG A 536 -0.41 23.50 -23.62
N LYS A 537 -0.42 23.82 -22.33
CA LYS A 537 0.18 25.04 -21.76
C LYS A 537 1.57 24.83 -21.16
N VAL A 538 2.01 23.57 -20.96
CA VAL A 538 3.35 23.26 -20.46
C VAL A 538 4.35 23.30 -21.62
N SER A 539 5.00 24.46 -21.77
CA SER A 539 5.84 24.77 -22.94
C SER A 539 7.06 23.85 -23.13
N ALA A 540 7.48 23.13 -22.08
CA ALA A 540 8.54 22.13 -22.14
C ALA A 540 8.06 20.81 -22.81
N ILE A 541 6.92 20.29 -22.38
CA ILE A 541 6.35 19.02 -22.87
C ILE A 541 5.98 19.15 -24.36
N ASN A 542 5.33 20.26 -24.73
CA ASN A 542 5.00 20.61 -26.12
C ASN A 542 6.20 20.66 -27.10
N LYS A 543 7.44 20.77 -26.61
CA LYS A 543 8.67 20.75 -27.43
C LYS A 543 9.17 19.33 -27.66
N SER A 544 9.20 18.50 -26.60
CA SER A 544 9.57 17.07 -26.69
C SER A 544 8.62 16.30 -27.62
N VAL A 545 7.30 16.54 -27.56
CA VAL A 545 6.29 15.92 -28.44
C VAL A 545 6.49 16.24 -29.94
N LYS A 546 7.38 17.17 -30.29
CA LYS A 546 7.71 17.56 -31.68
C LYS A 546 9.12 17.14 -32.14
N SER A 547 9.78 16.26 -31.38
CA SER A 547 11.12 15.71 -31.65
C SER A 547 11.16 14.20 -31.44
#